data_AF-A0A0B5KSM4-F1
#
_entry.id   AF-A0A0B5KSM4-F1
#
_cell.length_a   1.000
_cell.length_b   1.000
_cell.length_c   1.000
_cell.angle_alpha   90.00
_cell.angle_beta   90.00
_cell.angle_gamma   90.00
#
_symmetry.space_group_name_H-M   'P 1'
#
loop_
_entity.id
_entity.type
_entity.pdbx_description
1 polymer ?
#
loop_
_entity_poly.entity_id
_entity_poly.type
_entity_poly.pdbx_seq_one_letter_code
_entity_poly.pdbx_strand_id
1 'polypeptide(L)' 'MNEQAISLLQQILDQQQKQTSLLDQIATQNLALIEALADDTAIDSDELPRTHYLDGSPCR' A
#
# COMPACT_ATOMS: atom_id res chain seq x y z
N MET A 1 3.91 1.91 -43.89
CA MET A 1 4.97 1.86 -42.86
C MET A 1 4.77 2.91 -41.77
N ASN A 2 4.39 4.16 -42.09
CA ASN A 2 4.20 5.22 -41.08
C ASN A 2 2.95 5.00 -40.19
N GLU A 3 1.84 4.51 -40.76
CA GLU A 3 0.60 4.26 -40.01
C GLU A 3 0.72 3.16 -38.94
N GLN A 4 1.51 2.13 -39.21
CA GLN A 4 1.78 1.07 -38.22
C GLN A 4 2.61 1.61 -37.05
N ALA A 5 3.59 2.46 -37.33
CA ALA A 5 4.38 3.12 -36.29
C ALA A 5 3.52 4.08 -35.44
N ILE A 6 2.63 4.85 -36.06
CA ILE A 6 1.68 5.72 -35.36
C ILE A 6 0.74 4.89 -34.47
N SER A 7 0.18 3.80 -34.99
CA SER A 7 -0.69 2.90 -34.21
C SER A 7 0.03 2.29 -33.01
N LEU A 8 1.29 1.86 -33.19
CA LEU A 8 2.11 1.34 -32.09
C LEU A 8 2.40 2.41 -31.03
N LEU A 9 2.75 3.63 -31.45
CA LEU A 9 2.99 4.75 -30.54
C LEU A 9 1.72 5.12 -29.75
N GLN A 10 0.55 5.07 -30.38
CA GLN A 10 -0.74 5.28 -29.72
C GLN A 10 -0.97 4.23 -28.64
N GLN A 11 -0.75 2.95 -28.95
CA GLN A 11 -0.90 1.85 -27.98
C GLN A 11 0.06 1.99 -26.80
N ILE A 12 1.31 2.40 -27.07
CA ILE A 12 2.30 2.65 -26.01
C ILE A 12 1.85 3.80 -25.12
N LEU A 13 1.37 4.90 -25.71
CA LEU A 13 0.87 6.06 -24.96
C LEU A 13 -0.32 5.68 -24.07
N ASP A 14 -1.30 4.95 -24.60
CA ASP A 14 -2.45 4.47 -23.84
C ASP A 14 -2.03 3.57 -22.67
N GLN A 15 -1.03 2.71 -22.89
CA GLN A 15 -0.50 1.84 -21.85
C GLN A 15 0.28 2.63 -20.78
N GLN A 16 1.05 3.64 -21.19
CA GLN A 16 1.75 4.53 -20.26
C GLN A 16 0.76 5.31 -19.39
N GLN A 17 -0.30 5.87 -19.97
CA GLN A 17 -1.35 6.56 -19.21
C GLN A 17 -2.02 5.65 -18.18
N LYS A 18 -2.32 4.40 -18.55
CA LYS A 18 -2.84 3.39 -17.61
C LYS A 18 -1.85 3.10 -16.48
N GLN A 19 -0.57 2.92 -16.80
CA GLN A 19 0.46 2.68 -15.79
C GLN A 19 0.59 3.87 -14.82
N THR A 20 0.62 5.10 -15.32
CA THR A 20 0.67 6.30 -14.48
C THR A 20 -0.56 6.38 -13.56
N SER A 21 -1.76 6.14 -14.08
CA SER A 21 -2.97 6.14 -13.25
C SER A 21 -2.95 5.04 -12.18
N LEU A 22 -2.40 3.87 -12.47
CA LEU A 22 -2.22 2.81 -11.47
C LEU A 22 -1.23 3.22 -10.37
N LEU A 23 -0.15 3.91 -10.71
CA LEU A 23 0.81 4.41 -9.73
C LEU A 23 0.16 5.44 -8.78
N ASP A 24 -0.66 6.35 -9.30
CA ASP A 24 -1.39 7.32 -8.48
C ASP A 24 -2.39 6.63 -7.52
N GLN A 25 -3.06 5.59 -7.99
CA GLN A 25 -3.95 4.77 -7.15
C GLN A 25 -3.18 4.05 -6.04
N ILE A 26 -2.02 3.47 -6.36
CA ILE A 26 -1.16 2.81 -5.36
C ILE A 26 -0.67 3.82 -4.32
N ALA A 27 -0.25 5.02 -4.73
CA ALA A 27 0.17 6.07 -3.80
C ALA A 27 -0.97 6.45 -2.84
N THR A 28 -2.20 6.59 -3.36
CA THR A 28 -3.39 6.87 -2.56
C THR A 28 -3.69 5.75 -1.56
N GLN A 29 -3.62 4.49 -2.01
CA GLN A 29 -3.85 3.33 -1.13
C GLN A 29 -2.78 3.21 -0.05
N ASN A 30 -1.51 3.44 -0.39
CA ASN A 30 -0.42 3.40 0.57
C ASN A 30 -0.58 4.48 1.65
N LEU A 31 -1.06 5.68 1.27
CA LEU A 31 -1.33 6.75 2.22
C LEU A 31 -2.46 6.36 3.18
N ALA A 32 -3.57 5.83 2.66
CA ALA A 32 -4.68 5.35 3.50
C ALA A 32 -4.26 4.20 4.44
N LEU A 33 -3.40 3.30 3.97
CA LEU A 33 -2.85 2.21 4.80
C LEU A 33 -1.95 2.76 5.92
N ILE A 34 -1.11 3.75 5.63
CA ILE A 34 -0.27 4.41 6.64
C ILE A 34 -1.13 5.08 7.69
N GLU A 35 -2.19 5.80 7.28
CA GLU A 35 -3.13 6.44 8.20
C GLU A 35 -3.83 5.41 9.09
N ALA A 36 -4.36 4.31 8.52
CA ALA A 36 -4.99 3.25 9.28
C ALA A 36 -4.03 2.59 10.30
N LEU A 37 -2.78 2.36 9.91
CA LEU A 37 -1.77 1.82 10.83
C LEU A 37 -1.36 2.82 11.90
N ALA A 38 -1.32 4.12 11.58
CA ALA A 38 -1.02 5.17 12.55
C ALA A 38 -2.13 5.29 13.60
N ASP A 39 -3.40 5.20 13.19
CA ASP A 39 -4.56 5.19 14.09
C ASP A 39 -4.51 3.99 15.05
N ASP A 40 -4.12 2.81 14.58
CA ASP A 40 -3.92 1.62 15.44
C ASP A 40 -2.73 1.76 16.41
N THR A 41 -1.72 2.59 16.10
CA THR A 41 -0.58 2.85 17.00
C THR A 41 -0.86 3.92 18.07
N ALA A 42 -2.03 4.56 18.05
CA ALA A 42 -2.48 5.49 19.09
C ALA A 42 -3.09 4.79 20.32
N ILE A 43 -3.13 3.45 20.33
CA ILE A 43 -3.41 2.67 21.53
C ILE A 43 -2.26 2.93 22.51
N ASP A 44 -2.63 3.41 23.70
CA ASP A 44 -1.68 3.74 24.76
C ASP A 44 -0.65 2.62 24.91
N SER A 45 0.63 2.98 24.89
CA SER A 45 1.72 2.01 25.02
C SER A 45 1.63 1.21 26.33
N ASP A 46 0.83 1.67 27.29
CA ASP A 46 0.51 0.99 28.54
C ASP A 46 -0.68 0.00 28.48
N GLU A 47 -1.45 -0.05 27.38
CA GLU A 47 -2.61 -0.96 27.22
C GLU A 47 -2.30 -2.25 26.44
N LEU A 48 -1.18 -2.31 25.72
CA LEU A 48 -0.70 -3.56 25.15
C LEU A 48 -0.32 -4.52 26.30
N PRO A 49 -0.67 -5.82 26.25
CA PRO A 49 -0.30 -6.78 27.29
C PRO A 49 1.23 -7.02 27.29
N ARG A 50 1.98 -6.07 27.84
CA ARG A 50 3.45 -6.02 27.85
C ARG A 50 4.08 -6.94 28.88
N THR A 51 3.29 -7.64 29.68
CA THR A 51 3.82 -8.42 30.82
C THR A 51 3.79 -9.93 30.61
N HIS A 52 3.01 -10.47 29.66
CA HIS A 52 2.78 -11.92 29.61
C HIS A 52 2.76 -12.58 28.22
N TYR A 53 2.89 -11.84 27.10
CA TYR A 53 2.73 -12.48 25.80
C TYR A 53 3.89 -13.44 25.42
N LEU A 54 4.99 -13.44 26.18
CA LEU A 54 6.17 -14.28 25.97
C LEU A 54 6.91 -14.65 27.28
N ASP A 55 6.27 -14.55 28.45
CA ASP A 55 6.98 -14.74 29.73
C ASP A 55 7.26 -16.22 30.07
N GLY A 56 6.73 -17.15 29.26
CA GLY A 56 6.94 -18.58 29.42
C GLY A 56 6.32 -19.16 30.71
N SER A 57 5.50 -18.38 31.42
CA SER A 57 4.80 -18.85 32.60
C SER A 57 3.82 -19.97 32.20
N PRO A 58 3.82 -21.12 32.88
CA PRO A 58 2.91 -22.20 32.55
C PRO A 58 1.46 -21.77 32.81
N CYS A 59 0.58 -21.98 31.82
CA CYS A 59 -0.85 -21.83 32.01
C CYS A 59 -1.32 -22.82 33.09
N ARG A 60 -1.96 -22.31 34.16
CA ARG A 60 -2.57 -23.12 35.22
C ARG A 60 -3.95 -23.62 34.83
#